data_AF-A0A7V6U8B7-F1
#
_entry.id   AF-A0A7V6U8B7-F1
#
_cell.length_a   1.000
_cell.length_b   1.000
_cell.length_c   1.000
_cell.angle_alpha   90.00
_cell.angle_beta   90.00
_cell.angle_gamma   90.00
#
_symmetry.space_group_name_H-M   'P 1'
#
loop_
_entity.id
_entity.type
_entity.pdbx_description
1 polymer ?
#
loop_
_entity_poly.entity_id
_entity_poly.type
_entity_poly.pdbx_seq_one_letter_code
_entity_poly.pdbx_strand_id
1 'polypeptide(L)'
;MISISSFAHKAVMLDEVLNVLLVKPGGRYIDCTLGSGGHSYAILDASSPDGILVGIDMDPYAIDEARRNLSFYGDRFIPIQGNFVNLIELVSRTGIDKFDGILFDLGISSIQLDNSERGFSFNKDGPLDMRMDPSIKITAHQIVNSFPMEKLESIFREFGEERSSYKIARAIVEYRKKKEISTTKELADLISSVVKRKTKIHPATRVFMALRIYINNELDNLRNALEQAVCLLKPGGRLCVISYHSLEDRIVKRFFKGSGCRIIGKSVITPTRDEILVNRRARSAKLRGLEKL
;
A
#
# COMPACT_ATOMS: atom_id res chain seq x y z
N MET A 1 -28.80 -2.90 11.32
CA MET A 1 -27.53 -2.89 12.08
C MET A 1 -26.59 -3.89 11.43
N ILE A 2 -25.72 -3.40 10.54
CA ILE A 2 -24.62 -4.21 10.06
C ILE A 2 -23.63 -4.28 11.22
N SER A 3 -23.48 -5.47 11.80
CA SER A 3 -22.51 -5.72 12.86
C SER A 3 -21.12 -5.34 12.35
N ILE A 4 -20.35 -4.61 13.16
CA ILE A 4 -18.92 -4.29 12.95
C ILE A 4 -18.10 -5.56 12.59
N SER A 5 -18.61 -6.74 12.98
CA SER A 5 -18.06 -8.07 12.64
C SER A 5 -18.07 -8.42 11.14
N SER A 6 -18.85 -7.73 10.31
CA SER A 6 -19.00 -8.06 8.88
C SER A 6 -17.99 -7.40 7.94
N PHE A 7 -17.22 -6.42 8.41
CA PHE A 7 -16.02 -5.99 7.70
C PHE A 7 -14.93 -7.03 7.94
N ALA A 8 -14.89 -8.06 7.09
CA ALA A 8 -14.06 -9.25 7.24
C ALA A 8 -12.53 -9.01 7.25
N HIS A 9 -12.06 -7.76 7.32
CA HIS A 9 -10.66 -7.43 7.59
C HIS A 9 -10.55 -6.21 8.50
N LYS A 10 -10.04 -6.41 9.73
CA LYS A 10 -9.71 -5.33 10.66
C LYS A 10 -8.55 -4.52 10.07
N ALA A 11 -8.79 -3.24 9.78
CA ALA A 11 -7.76 -2.34 9.28
C ALA A 11 -6.57 -2.27 10.27
N VAL A 12 -5.36 -2.15 9.74
CA VAL A 12 -4.13 -2.16 10.55
C VAL A 12 -4.03 -0.86 11.34
N MET A 13 -3.74 -0.95 12.64
CA MET A 13 -3.54 0.19 13.54
C MET A 13 -4.68 1.22 13.50
N LEU A 14 -5.92 0.73 13.39
CA LEU A 14 -7.11 1.57 13.19
C LEU A 14 -7.26 2.66 14.26
N ASP A 15 -7.11 2.29 15.54
CA ASP A 15 -7.23 3.23 16.65
C ASP A 15 -6.11 4.27 16.63
N GLU A 16 -4.88 3.85 16.33
CA GLU A 16 -3.74 4.75 16.18
C GLU A 16 -3.93 5.72 15.00
N VAL A 17 -4.50 5.27 13.88
CA VAL A 17 -4.83 6.13 12.73
C VAL A 17 -5.81 7.21 13.14
N LEU A 18 -6.92 6.85 13.80
CA LEU A 18 -7.93 7.83 14.23
C LEU A 18 -7.34 8.86 15.20
N ASN A 19 -6.52 8.40 16.15
CA ASN A 19 -5.85 9.25 17.13
C ASN A 19 -4.81 10.18 16.48
N VAL A 20 -4.03 9.66 15.53
CA VAL A 20 -3.04 10.46 14.81
C VAL A 20 -3.74 11.49 13.94
N LEU A 21 -4.74 11.11 13.16
CA LEU A 21 -5.51 12.05 12.31
C LEU A 21 -6.33 13.06 13.12
N LEU A 22 -6.59 12.77 14.41
CA LEU A 22 -7.45 13.57 15.28
C LEU A 22 -8.81 13.79 14.61
N VAL A 23 -9.44 12.66 14.26
CA VAL A 23 -10.72 12.66 13.54
C VAL A 23 -11.78 13.38 14.38
N LYS A 24 -12.53 14.28 13.75
CA LYS A 24 -13.53 15.12 14.39
C LYS A 24 -14.81 15.22 13.55
N PRO A 25 -15.97 15.48 14.18
CA PRO A 25 -17.21 15.82 13.49
C PRO A 25 -17.01 16.92 12.44
N GLY A 26 -17.62 16.75 11.26
CA GLY A 26 -17.56 17.71 10.15
C GLY A 26 -16.19 17.84 9.47
N GLY A 27 -15.20 17.03 9.87
CA GLY A 27 -13.86 17.03 9.27
C GLY A 27 -13.86 16.51 7.84
N ARG A 28 -12.88 16.98 7.04
CA ARG A 28 -12.66 16.52 5.67
C ARG A 28 -11.39 15.68 5.58
N TYR A 29 -11.51 14.46 5.07
CA TYR A 29 -10.41 13.51 5.06
C TYR A 29 -10.16 12.95 3.66
N ILE A 30 -8.90 12.56 3.39
CA ILE A 30 -8.54 11.73 2.24
C ILE A 30 -7.99 10.40 2.74
N ASP A 31 -8.49 9.30 2.19
CA ASP A 31 -7.84 7.99 2.24
C ASP A 31 -7.21 7.71 0.88
N CYS A 32 -5.88 7.82 0.78
CA CYS A 32 -5.15 7.71 -0.48
C CYS A 32 -4.96 6.25 -0.95
N THR A 33 -5.36 5.28 -0.13
CA THR A 33 -5.14 3.85 -0.33
C THR A 33 -6.38 3.09 0.15
N LEU A 34 -7.52 3.45 -0.43
CA LEU A 34 -8.85 3.09 0.05
C LEU A 34 -9.03 1.59 0.28
N GLY A 35 -8.49 0.73 -0.59
CA GLY A 35 -8.62 -0.72 -0.47
C GLY A 35 -10.09 -1.15 -0.33
N SER A 36 -10.39 -1.97 0.67
CA SER A 36 -11.76 -2.40 0.98
C SER A 36 -12.58 -1.38 1.81
N GLY A 37 -12.00 -0.22 2.14
CA GLY A 37 -12.65 0.85 2.90
C GLY A 37 -12.60 0.72 4.43
N GLY A 38 -11.68 -0.08 4.99
CA GLY A 38 -11.62 -0.35 6.44
C GLY A 38 -11.30 0.89 7.29
N HIS A 39 -10.25 1.64 6.95
CA HIS A 39 -9.95 2.91 7.63
C HIS A 39 -10.97 3.99 7.27
N SER A 40 -11.37 4.06 6.00
CA SER A 40 -12.40 4.98 5.53
C SER A 40 -13.73 4.86 6.29
N TYR A 41 -14.19 3.63 6.58
CA TYR A 41 -15.35 3.39 7.45
C TYR A 41 -15.16 4.05 8.81
N ALA A 42 -14.03 3.77 9.47
CA ALA A 42 -13.77 4.26 10.82
C ALA A 42 -13.68 5.79 10.89
N ILE A 43 -13.07 6.40 9.86
CA ILE A 43 -12.98 7.87 9.74
C ILE A 43 -14.36 8.48 9.50
N LEU A 44 -15.17 7.90 8.61
CA LEU A 44 -16.54 8.35 8.35
C LEU A 44 -17.42 8.22 9.60
N ASP A 45 -17.32 7.11 10.32
CA ASP A 45 -18.06 6.90 11.57
C ASP A 45 -17.69 7.97 12.61
N ALA A 46 -16.40 8.16 12.89
CA ALA A 46 -15.90 9.11 13.87
C ALA A 46 -16.07 10.60 13.48
N SER A 47 -16.23 10.90 12.19
CA SER A 47 -16.45 12.26 11.68
C SER A 47 -17.93 12.63 11.51
N SER A 48 -18.83 11.78 11.97
CA SER A 48 -20.28 12.03 11.97
C SER A 48 -20.67 13.31 12.73
N PRO A 49 -21.79 13.96 12.37
CA PRO A 49 -22.79 13.54 11.38
C PRO A 49 -22.47 13.91 9.93
N ASP A 50 -21.53 14.83 9.70
CA ASP A 50 -21.40 15.60 8.45
C ASP A 50 -19.98 15.58 7.85
N GLY A 51 -19.03 14.84 8.45
CA GLY A 51 -17.69 14.69 7.90
C GLY A 51 -17.67 14.03 6.53
N ILE A 52 -16.73 14.45 5.68
CA ILE A 52 -16.60 13.98 4.30
C ILE A 52 -15.27 13.24 4.14
N LEU A 53 -15.30 12.12 3.43
CA LEU A 53 -14.11 11.37 3.08
C LEU A 53 -14.01 11.15 1.57
N VAL A 54 -12.88 11.55 0.99
CA VAL A 54 -12.49 11.21 -0.37
C VAL A 54 -11.62 9.96 -0.33
N GLY A 55 -12.07 8.87 -0.95
CA GLY A 55 -11.32 7.62 -1.02
C GLY A 55 -10.69 7.43 -2.41
N ILE A 56 -9.39 7.21 -2.47
CA ILE A 56 -8.63 7.04 -3.72
C ILE A 56 -8.02 5.64 -3.75
N ASP A 57 -8.18 4.95 -4.89
CA ASP A 57 -7.44 3.73 -5.20
C ASP A 57 -7.23 3.62 -6.71
N MET A 58 -6.08 3.08 -7.11
CA MET A 58 -5.82 2.83 -8.53
C MET A 58 -6.45 1.52 -9.01
N ASP A 59 -6.75 0.61 -8.07
CA ASP A 59 -7.37 -0.68 -8.36
C ASP A 59 -8.90 -0.54 -8.51
N PRO A 60 -9.47 -0.78 -9.70
CA PRO A 60 -10.92 -0.70 -9.90
C PRO A 60 -11.70 -1.66 -8.99
N TYR A 61 -11.14 -2.83 -8.66
CA TYR A 61 -11.80 -3.78 -7.77
C TYR A 61 -11.92 -3.26 -6.34
N ALA A 62 -10.92 -2.52 -5.86
CA ALA A 62 -10.95 -1.87 -4.55
C ALA A 62 -12.02 -0.78 -4.52
N ILE A 63 -12.11 0.04 -5.57
CA ILE A 63 -13.14 1.08 -5.71
C ILE A 63 -14.55 0.49 -5.67
N ASP A 64 -14.80 -0.58 -6.43
CA ASP A 64 -16.12 -1.22 -6.50
C ASP A 64 -16.53 -1.88 -5.17
N GLU A 65 -15.57 -2.45 -4.44
CA GLU A 65 -15.81 -3.03 -3.12
C GLU A 65 -16.07 -1.94 -2.07
N ALA A 66 -15.24 -0.90 -2.02
CA ALA A 66 -15.43 0.20 -1.10
C ALA A 66 -16.75 0.96 -1.36
N ARG A 67 -17.15 1.15 -2.63
CA ARG A 67 -18.46 1.70 -3.01
C ARG A 67 -19.62 0.92 -2.40
N ARG A 68 -19.57 -0.42 -2.47
CA ARG A 68 -20.59 -1.28 -1.85
C ARG A 68 -20.56 -1.16 -0.33
N ASN A 69 -19.37 -1.30 0.25
CA ASN A 69 -19.17 -1.33 1.70
C ASN A 69 -19.52 -0.03 2.40
N LEU A 70 -19.33 1.12 1.74
CA LEU A 70 -19.53 2.46 2.31
C LEU A 70 -20.78 3.17 1.76
N SER A 71 -21.60 2.48 0.97
CA SER A 71 -22.79 3.04 0.30
C SER A 71 -23.77 3.74 1.25
N PHE A 72 -23.89 3.27 2.48
CA PHE A 72 -24.81 3.83 3.47
C PHE A 72 -24.37 5.19 4.03
N TYR A 73 -23.14 5.66 3.76
CA TYR A 73 -22.70 7.02 4.08
C TYR A 73 -23.13 8.07 3.04
N GLY A 74 -23.69 7.64 1.90
CA GLY A 74 -24.20 8.53 0.85
C GLY A 74 -23.15 9.55 0.39
N ASP A 75 -23.56 10.81 0.30
CA ASP A 75 -22.73 11.90 -0.23
C ASP A 75 -21.51 12.25 0.65
N ARG A 76 -21.43 11.69 1.87
CA ARG A 76 -20.25 11.84 2.74
C ARG A 76 -19.04 11.07 2.22
N PHE A 77 -19.24 10.07 1.36
CA PHE A 77 -18.17 9.26 0.79
C PHE A 77 -18.01 9.51 -0.71
N ILE A 78 -16.81 9.93 -1.12
CA ILE A 78 -16.48 10.26 -2.51
C ILE A 78 -15.37 9.32 -3.01
N PRO A 79 -15.72 8.20 -3.68
CA PRO A 79 -14.73 7.27 -4.24
C PRO A 79 -14.23 7.73 -5.61
N ILE A 80 -12.90 7.83 -5.75
CA ILE A 80 -12.21 8.25 -6.97
C ILE A 80 -11.23 7.15 -7.39
N GLN A 81 -11.41 6.59 -8.59
CA GLN A 81 -10.41 5.70 -9.17
C GLN A 81 -9.25 6.54 -9.71
N GLY A 82 -8.04 6.28 -9.24
CA GLY A 82 -6.84 6.98 -9.68
C GLY A 82 -5.63 6.66 -8.83
N ASN A 83 -4.45 7.01 -9.33
CA ASN A 83 -3.21 6.86 -8.58
C ASN A 83 -2.96 8.12 -7.75
N PHE A 84 -2.71 7.95 -6.44
CA PHE A 84 -2.43 9.05 -5.51
C PHE A 84 -1.22 9.90 -5.91
N VAL A 85 -0.39 9.48 -6.87
CA VAL A 85 0.65 10.34 -7.47
C VAL A 85 0.06 11.62 -8.08
N ASN A 86 -1.22 11.64 -8.47
CA ASN A 86 -1.94 12.79 -9.01
C ASN A 86 -2.93 13.39 -8.00
N LEU A 87 -2.61 13.31 -6.69
CA LEU A 87 -3.53 13.62 -5.60
C LEU A 87 -4.27 14.96 -5.75
N ILE A 88 -3.56 16.07 -6.03
CA ILE A 88 -4.17 17.39 -6.20
C ILE A 88 -5.17 17.41 -7.36
N GLU A 89 -4.78 16.82 -8.51
CA GLU A 89 -5.64 16.75 -9.69
C GLU A 89 -6.92 15.96 -9.39
N LEU A 90 -6.77 14.79 -8.75
CA LEU A 90 -7.89 13.91 -8.42
C LEU A 90 -8.90 14.61 -7.51
N VAL A 91 -8.45 15.28 -6.45
CA VAL A 91 -9.37 15.91 -5.49
C VAL A 91 -9.93 17.26 -5.96
N SER A 92 -9.29 17.93 -6.92
CA SER A 92 -9.77 19.22 -7.44
C SER A 92 -11.23 19.16 -7.94
N ARG A 93 -11.65 18.00 -8.48
CA ARG A 93 -12.99 17.78 -9.05
C ARG A 93 -14.08 17.66 -7.98
N THR A 94 -13.71 17.51 -6.71
CA THR A 94 -14.64 17.40 -5.57
C THR A 94 -15.13 18.76 -5.07
N GLY A 95 -14.47 19.86 -5.45
CA GLY A 95 -14.73 21.19 -4.89
C GLY A 95 -14.18 21.39 -3.47
N ILE A 96 -13.37 20.46 -2.95
CA ILE A 96 -12.74 20.55 -1.63
C ILE A 96 -11.27 20.96 -1.78
N ASP A 97 -10.94 22.19 -1.35
CA ASP A 97 -9.58 22.72 -1.50
C ASP A 97 -8.60 22.24 -0.43
N LYS A 98 -9.09 22.02 0.81
CA LYS A 98 -8.26 21.72 1.98
C LYS A 98 -8.90 20.68 2.90
N PHE A 99 -8.04 19.85 3.47
CA PHE A 99 -8.40 18.69 4.27
C PHE A 99 -7.86 18.79 5.71
N ASP A 100 -8.63 18.26 6.65
CA ASP A 100 -8.27 18.14 8.06
C ASP A 100 -7.33 16.95 8.29
N GLY A 101 -7.42 15.89 7.48
CA GLY A 101 -6.47 14.79 7.54
C GLY A 101 -6.33 13.99 6.25
N ILE A 102 -5.16 13.38 6.07
CA ILE A 102 -4.84 12.54 4.90
C ILE A 102 -4.16 11.27 5.40
N LEU A 103 -4.62 10.12 4.91
CA LEU A 103 -4.10 8.79 5.23
C LEU A 103 -3.43 8.16 4.01
N PHE A 104 -2.28 7.53 4.23
CA PHE A 104 -1.69 6.53 3.33
C PHE A 104 -1.45 5.24 4.11
N ASP A 105 -2.17 4.17 3.78
CA ASP A 105 -1.91 2.80 4.20
C ASP A 105 -1.24 2.02 3.07
N LEU A 106 0.09 2.03 3.05
CA LEU A 106 0.87 1.58 1.89
C LEU A 106 0.85 0.05 1.72
N GLY A 107 1.20 -0.43 0.52
CA GLY A 107 1.31 -1.86 0.25
C GLY A 107 0.10 -2.42 -0.48
N ILE A 108 -0.22 -3.69 -0.21
CA ILE A 108 -1.21 -4.47 -0.97
C ILE A 108 -2.47 -4.66 -0.12
N SER A 109 -3.64 -4.45 -0.73
CA SER A 109 -4.92 -4.67 -0.06
C SER A 109 -5.24 -6.16 0.13
N SER A 110 -6.17 -6.46 1.04
CA SER A 110 -6.68 -7.83 1.25
C SER A 110 -7.20 -8.44 -0.04
N ILE A 111 -7.98 -7.67 -0.80
CA ILE A 111 -8.61 -8.06 -2.06
C ILE A 111 -7.56 -8.55 -3.07
N GLN A 112 -6.46 -7.81 -3.18
CA GLN A 112 -5.33 -8.13 -4.05
C GLN A 112 -4.57 -9.38 -3.60
N LEU A 113 -4.40 -9.59 -2.29
CA LEU A 113 -3.72 -10.78 -1.75
C LEU A 113 -4.59 -12.05 -1.81
N ASP A 114 -5.89 -11.90 -1.64
CA ASP A 114 -6.82 -13.02 -1.51
C ASP A 114 -7.27 -13.56 -2.87
N ASN A 115 -7.20 -12.74 -3.93
CA ASN A 115 -7.41 -13.14 -5.32
C ASN A 115 -6.09 -13.64 -5.97
N SER A 116 -5.99 -14.96 -6.16
CA SER A 116 -4.81 -15.60 -6.78
C SER A 116 -4.54 -15.14 -8.21
N GLU A 117 -5.58 -14.78 -8.97
CA GLU A 117 -5.43 -14.32 -10.37
C GLU A 117 -4.66 -12.99 -10.48
N ARG A 118 -4.49 -12.27 -9.37
CA ARG A 118 -3.71 -11.02 -9.33
C ARG A 118 -2.21 -11.24 -9.17
N GLY A 119 -1.78 -12.45 -8.77
CA GLY A 119 -0.37 -12.81 -8.72
C GLY A 119 0.48 -12.15 -7.63
N PHE A 120 -0.11 -11.47 -6.64
CA PHE A 120 0.63 -10.81 -5.56
C PHE A 120 1.19 -11.76 -4.49
N SER A 121 0.66 -12.98 -4.42
CA SER A 121 1.01 -13.97 -3.40
C SER A 121 1.46 -15.27 -4.07
N PHE A 122 2.45 -15.93 -3.47
CA PHE A 122 2.86 -17.29 -3.83
C PHE A 122 2.27 -18.34 -2.88
N ASN A 123 1.51 -17.93 -1.86
CA ASN A 123 0.81 -18.89 -0.97
C ASN A 123 -0.38 -19.53 -1.69
N LYS A 124 -1.01 -18.80 -2.61
CA LYS A 124 -2.00 -19.30 -3.57
C LYS A 124 -1.37 -19.17 -4.95
N ASP A 125 -1.31 -20.27 -5.68
CA ASP A 125 -0.72 -20.26 -7.02
C ASP A 125 -1.61 -19.47 -7.99
N GLY A 126 -1.01 -18.78 -8.94
CA GLY A 126 -1.69 -17.91 -9.90
C GLY A 126 -0.72 -17.33 -10.93
N PRO A 127 -1.20 -16.57 -11.92
CA PRO A 127 -0.36 -15.98 -12.96
C PRO A 127 0.57 -14.91 -12.37
N LEU A 128 1.73 -14.70 -13.01
CA LEU A 128 2.65 -13.62 -12.65
C LEU A 128 2.16 -12.26 -13.19
N ASP A 129 1.17 -11.65 -12.55
CA ASP A 129 0.67 -10.32 -12.90
C ASP A 129 1.31 -9.21 -12.04
N MET A 130 0.88 -9.09 -10.77
CA MET A 130 1.31 -8.07 -9.79
C MET A 130 1.00 -6.61 -10.13
N ARG A 131 0.17 -6.32 -11.14
CA ARG A 131 -0.32 -4.95 -11.41
C ARG A 131 -1.47 -4.59 -10.48
N MET A 132 -1.37 -3.44 -9.82
CA MET A 132 -2.47 -2.85 -9.04
C MET A 132 -3.51 -2.22 -9.97
N ASP A 133 -3.05 -1.56 -11.03
CA ASP A 133 -3.88 -1.05 -12.12
C ASP A 133 -3.72 -1.94 -13.37
N PRO A 134 -4.80 -2.60 -13.84
CA PRO A 134 -4.77 -3.43 -15.05
C PRO A 134 -4.33 -2.70 -16.33
N SER A 135 -4.38 -1.36 -16.36
CA SER A 135 -3.92 -0.54 -17.50
C SER A 135 -2.39 -0.53 -17.66
N ILE A 136 -1.64 -0.87 -16.60
CA ILE A 136 -0.18 -0.96 -16.64
C ILE A 136 0.22 -2.04 -17.65
N LYS A 137 1.14 -1.72 -18.56
CA LYS A 137 1.50 -2.61 -19.68
C LYS A 137 2.40 -3.78 -19.29
N ILE A 138 3.23 -3.60 -18.25
CA ILE A 138 4.28 -4.56 -17.89
C ILE A 138 3.81 -5.43 -16.72
N THR A 139 3.75 -6.75 -16.91
CA THR A 139 3.46 -7.73 -15.86
C THR A 139 4.73 -8.30 -15.24
N ALA A 140 4.60 -8.92 -14.06
CA ALA A 140 5.69 -9.69 -13.45
C ALA A 140 6.20 -10.80 -14.39
N HIS A 141 5.29 -11.44 -15.13
CA HIS A 141 5.59 -12.44 -16.15
C HIS A 141 6.54 -11.88 -17.22
N GLN A 142 6.22 -10.73 -17.80
CA GLN A 142 7.06 -10.10 -18.81
C GLN A 142 8.44 -9.72 -18.25
N ILE A 143 8.49 -9.22 -17.01
CA ILE A 143 9.76 -8.90 -16.36
C ILE A 143 10.62 -10.16 -16.24
N VAL A 144 10.12 -11.21 -15.60
CA VAL A 144 10.93 -12.42 -15.33
C VAL A 144 11.32 -13.15 -16.62
N ASN A 145 10.47 -13.13 -17.64
CA ASN A 145 10.71 -13.87 -18.88
C ASN A 145 11.46 -13.07 -19.96
N SER A 146 11.45 -11.73 -19.93
CA SER A 146 12.04 -10.91 -21.02
C SER A 146 13.18 -9.99 -20.60
N PHE A 147 13.25 -9.53 -19.34
CA PHE A 147 14.26 -8.53 -18.98
C PHE A 147 15.69 -9.12 -18.97
N PRO A 148 16.73 -8.32 -19.31
CA PRO A 148 18.12 -8.72 -19.15
C PRO A 148 18.46 -9.09 -17.70
N MET A 149 19.49 -9.93 -17.52
CA MET A 149 19.90 -10.43 -16.21
C MET A 149 20.27 -9.28 -15.26
N GLU A 150 21.01 -8.29 -15.77
CA GLU A 150 21.49 -7.12 -15.03
C GLU A 150 20.30 -6.28 -14.55
N LYS A 151 19.26 -6.18 -15.38
CA LYS A 151 18.04 -5.47 -15.03
C LYS A 151 17.29 -6.21 -13.93
N LEU A 152 17.13 -7.53 -14.02
CA LEU A 152 16.52 -8.34 -12.95
C LEU A 152 17.30 -8.22 -11.63
N GLU A 153 18.63 -8.31 -11.69
CA GLU A 153 19.49 -8.13 -10.52
C GLU A 153 19.26 -6.75 -9.88
N SER A 154 19.26 -5.67 -10.68
CA SER A 154 19.04 -4.31 -10.20
C SER A 154 17.70 -4.19 -9.48
N ILE A 155 16.62 -4.74 -10.06
CA ILE A 155 15.29 -4.71 -9.47
C ILE A 155 15.29 -5.39 -8.10
N PHE A 156 15.82 -6.62 -8.01
CA PHE A 156 15.81 -7.38 -6.76
C PHE A 156 16.71 -6.76 -5.68
N ARG A 157 17.83 -6.15 -6.09
CA ARG A 157 18.74 -5.47 -5.18
C ARG A 157 18.13 -4.17 -4.64
N GLU A 158 17.61 -3.33 -5.51
CA GLU A 158 17.16 -1.97 -5.18
C GLU A 158 15.79 -1.98 -4.49
N PHE A 159 14.83 -2.73 -5.02
CA PHE A 159 13.46 -2.76 -4.51
C PHE A 159 13.21 -3.90 -3.51
N GLY A 160 14.03 -4.96 -3.54
CA GLY A 160 13.89 -6.10 -2.62
C GLY A 160 14.86 -6.09 -1.43
N GLU A 161 15.89 -5.24 -1.47
CA GLU A 161 17.07 -5.32 -0.59
C GLU A 161 17.63 -6.78 -0.53
N GLU A 162 17.59 -7.51 -1.68
CA GLU A 162 17.94 -8.93 -1.77
C GLU A 162 19.43 -9.15 -2.04
N ARG A 163 20.10 -9.80 -1.08
CA ARG A 163 21.56 -10.05 -1.11
C ARG A 163 21.96 -11.10 -2.13
N SER A 164 21.06 -12.02 -2.45
CA SER A 164 21.24 -13.08 -3.44
C SER A 164 20.73 -12.66 -4.83
N SER A 165 20.48 -11.36 -5.05
CA SER A 165 19.92 -10.79 -6.29
C SER A 165 20.60 -11.32 -7.54
N TYR A 166 21.93 -11.30 -7.59
CA TYR A 166 22.71 -11.87 -8.71
C TYR A 166 22.42 -13.35 -8.96
N LYS A 167 22.42 -14.18 -7.90
CA LYS A 167 22.18 -15.63 -8.00
C LYS A 167 20.75 -15.92 -8.47
N ILE A 168 19.79 -15.16 -7.97
CA ILE A 168 18.37 -15.30 -8.33
C ILE A 168 18.15 -14.88 -9.79
N ALA A 169 18.67 -13.71 -10.20
CA ALA A 169 18.58 -13.23 -11.57
C ALA A 169 19.19 -14.23 -12.56
N ARG A 170 20.37 -14.76 -12.26
CA ARG A 170 21.01 -15.81 -13.06
C ARG A 170 20.13 -17.06 -13.14
N ALA A 171 19.58 -17.53 -12.02
CA ALA A 171 18.73 -18.72 -12.02
C ALA A 171 17.45 -18.53 -12.84
N ILE A 172 16.82 -17.35 -12.79
CA ILE A 172 15.66 -17.00 -13.62
C ILE A 172 16.01 -17.06 -15.10
N VAL A 173 17.13 -16.43 -15.50
CA VAL A 173 17.57 -16.42 -16.90
C VAL A 173 17.93 -17.82 -17.40
N GLU A 174 18.60 -18.64 -16.59
CA GLU A 174 18.92 -20.02 -16.97
C GLU A 174 17.67 -20.92 -17.02
N TYR A 175 16.69 -20.68 -16.15
CA TYR A 175 15.43 -21.43 -16.15
C TYR A 175 14.60 -21.13 -17.39
N ARG A 176 14.40 -19.84 -17.71
CA ARG A 176 13.56 -19.40 -18.83
C ARG A 176 14.08 -19.78 -20.21
N LYS A 177 15.37 -20.11 -20.34
CA LYS A 177 15.95 -20.71 -21.56
C LYS A 177 15.37 -22.10 -21.87
N LYS A 178 14.87 -22.81 -20.85
CA LYS A 178 14.35 -24.18 -20.96
C LYS A 178 12.82 -24.20 -20.94
N LYS A 179 12.23 -23.37 -20.07
CA LYS A 179 10.78 -23.31 -19.87
C LYS A 179 10.40 -21.93 -19.34
N GLU A 180 9.38 -21.32 -19.92
CA GLU A 180 8.80 -20.07 -19.44
C GLU A 180 8.31 -20.19 -17.99
N ILE A 181 8.58 -19.17 -17.17
CA ILE A 181 8.10 -19.09 -15.78
C ILE A 181 6.70 -18.48 -15.82
N SER A 182 5.67 -19.28 -15.56
CA SER A 182 4.28 -18.89 -15.79
C SER A 182 3.55 -18.49 -14.51
N THR A 183 3.90 -19.09 -13.36
CA THR A 183 3.12 -18.94 -12.12
C THR A 183 3.91 -18.42 -10.93
N THR A 184 3.18 -17.89 -9.94
CA THR A 184 3.76 -17.40 -8.67
C THR A 184 4.46 -18.51 -7.91
N LYS A 185 3.88 -19.72 -7.86
CA LYS A 185 4.51 -20.86 -7.19
C LYS A 185 5.79 -21.30 -7.88
N GLU A 186 5.79 -21.37 -9.21
CA GLU A 186 6.97 -21.75 -9.99
C GLU A 186 8.14 -20.79 -9.75
N LEU A 187 7.88 -19.48 -9.77
CA LEU A 187 8.90 -18.48 -9.44
C LEU A 187 9.39 -18.63 -7.99
N ALA A 188 8.48 -18.84 -7.03
CA ALA A 188 8.82 -18.98 -5.62
C ALA A 188 9.66 -20.24 -5.32
N ASP A 189 9.36 -21.36 -5.99
CA ASP A 189 10.10 -22.62 -5.88
C ASP A 189 11.51 -22.47 -6.48
N LEU A 190 11.62 -21.82 -7.65
CA LEU A 190 12.91 -21.50 -8.26
C LEU A 190 13.78 -20.67 -7.33
N ILE A 191 13.24 -19.60 -6.73
CA ILE A 191 13.99 -18.75 -5.79
C ILE A 191 14.43 -19.55 -4.56
N SER A 192 13.54 -20.41 -4.03
CA SER A 192 13.82 -21.25 -2.87
C SER A 192 14.92 -22.29 -3.13
N SER A 193 15.05 -22.76 -4.37
CA SER A 193 16.14 -23.67 -4.77
C SER A 193 17.53 -23.02 -4.72
N VAL A 194 17.59 -21.70 -4.92
CA VAL A 194 18.83 -20.90 -4.97
C VAL A 194 19.19 -20.36 -3.60
N VAL A 195 18.20 -19.87 -2.85
CA VAL A 195 18.38 -19.18 -1.58
C VAL A 195 18.21 -20.17 -0.42
N LYS A 196 19.31 -20.84 -0.06
CA LYS A 196 19.32 -21.87 1.00
C LYS A 196 19.29 -21.33 2.44
N ARG A 197 19.32 -20.01 2.64
CA ARG A 197 19.39 -19.41 3.97
C ARG A 197 18.02 -19.44 4.64
N LYS A 198 17.88 -20.21 5.73
CA LYS A 198 16.71 -20.15 6.60
C LYS A 198 16.67 -18.78 7.30
N THR A 199 15.72 -17.94 6.94
CA THR A 199 15.41 -16.70 7.66
C THR A 199 13.98 -16.74 8.17
N LYS A 200 13.56 -15.71 8.93
CA LYS A 200 12.19 -15.59 9.45
C LYS A 200 11.13 -15.33 8.35
N ILE A 201 11.56 -14.96 7.14
CA ILE A 201 10.68 -14.73 5.99
C ILE A 201 11.00 -15.73 4.88
N HIS A 202 10.00 -16.03 4.06
CA HIS A 202 10.17 -16.92 2.91
C HIS A 202 11.18 -16.30 1.92
N PRO A 203 12.07 -17.09 1.29
CA PRO A 203 13.10 -16.56 0.39
C PRO A 203 12.53 -15.75 -0.78
N ALA A 204 11.36 -16.13 -1.30
CA ALA A 204 10.70 -15.42 -2.40
C ALA A 204 10.10 -14.07 -2.01
N THR A 205 9.84 -13.80 -0.72
CA THR A 205 9.14 -12.58 -0.26
C THR A 205 9.77 -11.30 -0.78
N ARG A 206 11.11 -11.20 -0.76
CA ARG A 206 11.81 -9.99 -1.19
C ARG A 206 11.78 -9.79 -2.70
N VAL A 207 11.81 -10.87 -3.46
CA VAL A 207 11.73 -10.81 -4.94
C VAL A 207 10.33 -10.41 -5.37
N PHE A 208 9.29 -10.98 -4.76
CA PHE A 208 7.91 -10.61 -5.03
C PHE A 208 7.65 -9.15 -4.67
N MET A 209 8.13 -8.70 -3.50
CA MET A 209 8.09 -7.29 -3.11
C MET A 209 8.82 -6.39 -4.12
N ALA A 210 10.00 -6.79 -4.60
CA ALA A 210 10.76 -6.03 -5.57
C ALA A 210 10.03 -5.86 -6.92
N LEU A 211 9.47 -6.95 -7.44
CA LEU A 211 8.69 -6.94 -8.67
C LEU A 211 7.46 -6.04 -8.53
N ARG A 212 6.71 -6.20 -7.43
CA ARG A 212 5.53 -5.38 -7.11
C ARG A 212 5.86 -3.88 -7.10
N ILE A 213 6.88 -3.50 -6.33
CA ILE A 213 7.31 -2.10 -6.19
C ILE A 213 7.71 -1.53 -7.54
N TYR A 214 8.45 -2.30 -8.35
CA TYR A 214 8.91 -1.86 -9.66
C TYR A 214 7.76 -1.68 -10.65
N ILE A 215 6.84 -2.65 -10.74
CA ILE A 215 5.70 -2.64 -11.67
C ILE A 215 4.78 -1.45 -11.38
N ASN A 216 4.50 -1.19 -10.10
CA ASN A 216 3.53 -0.19 -9.67
C ASN A 216 4.16 1.18 -9.37
N ASN A 217 5.47 1.35 -9.60
CA ASN A 217 6.22 2.57 -9.35
C ASN A 217 6.02 3.14 -7.91
N GLU A 218 5.89 2.25 -6.92
CA GLU A 218 5.32 2.60 -5.61
C GLU A 218 6.13 3.67 -4.88
N LEU A 219 7.46 3.59 -4.93
CA LEU A 219 8.34 4.50 -4.19
C LEU A 219 8.34 5.92 -4.76
N ASP A 220 8.28 6.07 -6.09
CA ASP A 220 8.25 7.38 -6.73
C ASP A 220 6.86 8.02 -6.61
N ASN A 221 5.80 7.21 -6.75
CA ASN A 221 4.44 7.67 -6.48
C ASN A 221 4.33 8.22 -5.05
N LEU A 222 4.89 7.50 -4.07
CA LEU A 222 4.89 7.93 -2.66
C LEU A 222 5.61 9.26 -2.47
N ARG A 223 6.81 9.44 -3.05
CA ARG A 223 7.58 10.70 -2.93
C ARG A 223 6.77 11.90 -3.41
N ASN A 224 6.19 11.81 -4.61
CA ASN A 224 5.42 12.89 -5.22
C ASN A 224 4.11 13.18 -4.48
N ALA A 225 3.45 12.14 -3.97
CA ALA A 225 2.17 12.28 -3.28
C ALA A 225 2.30 12.87 -1.88
N LEU A 226 3.41 12.61 -1.17
CA LEU A 226 3.66 13.20 0.15
C LEU A 226 3.75 14.74 0.09
N GLU A 227 4.41 15.28 -0.93
CA GLU A 227 4.49 16.74 -1.16
C GLU A 227 3.09 17.33 -1.41
N GLN A 228 2.30 16.69 -2.27
CA GLN A 228 0.93 17.10 -2.57
C GLN A 228 0.01 17.02 -1.35
N ALA A 229 0.14 15.98 -0.53
CA ALA A 229 -0.64 15.82 0.68
C ALA A 229 -0.41 16.98 1.65
N VAL A 230 0.84 17.40 1.89
CA VAL A 230 1.12 18.56 2.74
C VAL A 230 0.52 19.85 2.16
N CYS A 231 0.54 20.03 0.84
CA CYS A 231 -0.12 21.17 0.19
C CYS A 231 -1.63 21.20 0.45
N LEU A 232 -2.29 20.03 0.43
CA LEU A 232 -3.74 19.88 0.62
C LEU A 232 -4.21 19.97 2.08
N LEU A 233 -3.31 19.80 3.06
CA LEU A 233 -3.68 19.96 4.47
C LEU A 233 -3.99 21.43 4.83
N LYS A 234 -4.97 21.63 5.71
CA LYS A 234 -5.17 22.88 6.47
C LYS A 234 -4.01 23.09 7.45
N PRO A 235 -3.73 24.33 7.90
CA PRO A 235 -2.99 24.53 9.15
C PRO A 235 -3.64 23.74 10.28
N GLY A 236 -2.84 23.02 11.07
CA GLY A 236 -3.29 22.05 12.07
C GLY A 236 -3.80 20.72 11.52
N GLY A 237 -3.90 20.56 10.18
CA GLY A 237 -4.29 19.31 9.53
C GLY A 237 -3.19 18.25 9.59
N ARG A 238 -3.57 16.98 9.53
CA ARG A 238 -2.68 15.86 9.85
C ARG A 238 -2.51 14.83 8.73
N LEU A 239 -1.26 14.46 8.46
CA LEU A 239 -0.90 13.37 7.56
C LEU A 239 -0.51 12.14 8.39
N CYS A 240 -1.16 11.02 8.10
CA CYS A 240 -0.87 9.72 8.69
C CYS A 240 -0.38 8.77 7.60
N VAL A 241 0.76 8.11 7.81
CA VAL A 241 1.32 7.14 6.86
C VAL A 241 1.68 5.85 7.57
N ILE A 242 1.12 4.73 7.12
CA ILE A 242 1.50 3.38 7.49
C ILE A 242 2.37 2.80 6.38
N SER A 243 3.54 2.30 6.75
CA SER A 243 4.48 1.62 5.85
C SER A 243 4.74 0.21 6.31
N TYR A 244 5.02 -0.71 5.38
CA TYR A 244 5.19 -2.14 5.68
C TYR A 244 6.60 -2.65 5.44
N HIS A 245 7.45 -1.85 4.77
CA HIS A 245 8.85 -2.18 4.59
C HIS A 245 9.78 -0.97 4.76
N SER A 246 11.08 -1.28 4.83
CA SER A 246 12.18 -0.34 5.09
C SER A 246 12.27 0.79 4.05
N LEU A 247 12.03 0.49 2.77
CA LEU A 247 12.14 1.48 1.68
C LEU A 247 11.09 2.60 1.81
N GLU A 248 9.81 2.25 2.00
CA GLU A 248 8.72 3.20 2.27
C GLU A 248 8.99 4.01 3.54
N ASP A 249 9.23 3.33 4.67
CA ASP A 249 9.46 3.97 5.98
C ASP A 249 10.62 4.98 5.92
N ARG A 250 11.66 4.68 5.14
CA ARG A 250 12.81 5.56 4.93
C ARG A 250 12.42 6.82 4.14
N ILE A 251 11.58 6.69 3.11
CA ILE A 251 11.07 7.83 2.34
C ILE A 251 10.23 8.74 3.25
N VAL A 252 9.24 8.18 3.95
CA VAL A 252 8.35 8.93 4.84
C VAL A 252 9.15 9.64 5.94
N LYS A 253 10.08 8.93 6.58
CA LYS A 253 10.95 9.50 7.62
C LYS A 253 11.78 10.68 7.11
N ARG A 254 12.36 10.57 5.91
CA ARG A 254 13.18 11.64 5.31
C ARG A 254 12.32 12.84 4.94
N PHE A 255 11.17 12.60 4.32
CA PHE A 255 10.21 13.63 3.97
C PHE A 255 9.74 14.40 5.21
N PHE A 256 9.31 13.72 6.28
CA PHE A 256 8.81 14.37 7.50
C PHE A 256 9.87 15.28 8.12
N LYS A 257 11.14 14.85 8.17
CA LYS A 257 12.25 15.67 8.68
C LYS A 257 12.52 16.93 7.86
N GLY A 258 12.29 16.88 6.54
CA GLY A 258 12.52 18.02 5.63
C GLY A 258 11.28 18.87 5.36
N SER A 259 10.11 18.46 5.84
CA SER A 259 8.82 19.09 5.48
C SER A 259 8.55 20.46 6.09
N GLY A 260 9.29 20.85 7.13
CA GLY A 260 8.98 22.06 7.93
C GLY A 260 7.71 21.95 8.79
N CYS A 261 7.06 20.79 8.81
CA CYS A 261 5.88 20.51 9.63
C CYS A 261 6.25 19.85 10.98
N ARG A 262 5.29 19.74 11.89
CA ARG A 262 5.48 19.13 13.22
C ARG A 262 5.28 17.62 13.17
N ILE A 263 6.29 16.84 13.56
CA ILE A 263 6.17 15.38 13.69
C ILE A 263 5.33 15.05 14.92
N ILE A 264 4.32 14.20 14.78
CA ILE A 264 3.38 13.83 15.84
C ILE A 264 3.94 12.65 16.66
N GLY A 265 3.94 12.80 17.98
CA GLY A 265 4.23 11.71 18.92
C GLY A 265 5.67 11.17 18.84
N LYS A 266 5.83 9.87 19.14
CA LYS A 266 7.10 9.17 18.91
C LYS A 266 7.39 9.13 17.42
N SER A 267 8.68 9.13 17.06
CA SER A 267 9.09 9.11 15.66
C SER A 267 8.51 7.94 14.84
N VAL A 268 8.05 6.86 15.46
CA VAL A 268 7.32 5.76 14.82
C VAL A 268 6.41 5.09 15.86
N ILE A 269 5.20 4.71 15.43
CA ILE A 269 4.25 3.91 16.21
C ILE A 269 4.17 2.53 15.54
N THR A 270 4.16 1.47 16.34
CA THR A 270 4.12 0.07 15.87
C THR A 270 2.96 -0.66 16.51
N PRO A 271 2.36 -1.64 15.83
CA PRO A 271 1.20 -2.35 16.37
C PRO A 271 1.55 -3.15 17.62
N THR A 272 0.52 -3.34 18.45
CA THR A 272 0.64 -4.11 19.70
C THR A 272 0.83 -5.59 19.42
N ARG A 273 1.30 -6.35 20.42
CA ARG A 273 1.42 -7.81 20.29
C ARG A 273 0.06 -8.47 20.01
N ASP A 274 -0.99 -8.00 20.68
CA ASP A 274 -2.34 -8.54 20.54
C ASP A 274 -2.89 -8.28 19.14
N GLU A 275 -2.65 -7.09 18.58
CA GLU A 275 -3.02 -6.81 17.19
C GLU A 275 -2.29 -7.73 16.21
N ILE A 276 -0.99 -7.96 16.40
CA ILE A 276 -0.22 -8.85 15.51
C ILE A 276 -0.71 -10.31 15.57
N LEU A 277 -1.19 -10.76 16.73
CA LEU A 277 -1.76 -12.10 16.90
C LEU A 277 -3.09 -12.25 16.14
N VAL A 278 -3.94 -11.22 16.18
CA VAL A 278 -5.24 -11.19 15.48
C VAL A 278 -5.08 -10.90 13.99
N ASN A 279 -4.17 -10.01 13.63
CA ASN A 279 -3.90 -9.56 12.27
C ASN A 279 -2.40 -9.64 11.96
N ARG A 280 -1.97 -10.78 11.39
CA ARG A 280 -0.57 -11.00 11.01
C ARG A 280 -0.04 -9.98 9.99
N ARG A 281 -0.91 -9.30 9.23
CA ARG A 281 -0.53 -8.27 8.25
C ARG A 281 0.01 -7.02 8.96
N ALA A 282 -0.44 -6.73 10.18
CA ALA A 282 0.07 -5.63 11.00
C ALA A 282 1.54 -5.81 11.42
N ARG A 283 2.08 -7.04 11.41
CA ARG A 283 3.40 -7.37 11.98
C ARG A 283 4.56 -6.42 11.60
N SER A 284 4.55 -5.91 10.37
CA SER A 284 5.63 -5.05 9.86
C SER A 284 5.22 -3.59 9.69
N ALA A 285 4.00 -3.25 10.10
CA ALA A 285 3.45 -1.92 9.97
C ALA A 285 4.20 -0.94 10.87
N LYS A 286 4.43 0.25 10.32
CA LYS A 286 5.04 1.39 10.99
C LYS A 286 4.25 2.63 10.62
N LEU A 287 3.61 3.20 11.63
CA LEU A 287 2.81 4.41 11.49
C LEU A 287 3.65 5.64 11.84
N ARG A 288 3.55 6.68 11.03
CA ARG A 288 4.13 8.01 11.28
C ARG A 288 3.06 9.08 11.08
N GLY A 289 3.03 10.05 12.00
CA GLY A 289 2.14 11.22 11.91
C GLY A 289 2.91 12.54 11.71
N LEU A 290 2.33 13.44 10.93
CA LEU A 290 2.81 14.79 10.69
C LEU A 290 1.63 15.76 10.81
N GLU A 291 1.84 16.92 11.43
CA GLU A 291 0.85 18.00 11.51
C GLU A 291 1.40 19.23 10.80
N LYS A 292 0.60 19.79 9.90
CA LYS A 292 0.93 21.03 9.21
C LYS A 292 0.82 22.21 10.17
N LEU A 293 1.86 23.06 10.18
CA LEU A 293 1.90 24.28 10.98
C LEU A 293 1.08 25.40 10.33
#